data_AF-A0A947FC18-F1
#
_entry.id   AF-A0A947FC18-F1
#
_cell.length_a   1.000
_cell.length_b   1.000
_cell.length_c   1.000
_cell.angle_alpha   90.00
_cell.angle_beta   90.00
_cell.angle_gamma   90.00
#
_symmetry.space_group_name_H-M   'P 1'
#
loop_
_entity.id
_entity.type
_entity.pdbx_description
1 polymer ?
#
loop_
_entity_poly.entity_id
_entity_poly.type
_entity_poly.pdbx_seq_one_letter_code
_entity_poly.pdbx_strand_id
1 'polypeptide(L)'
;MSLSKPTKEMLSPVYWWREFVRKLQELRGRPRDLSLGIAIGVFVGITPTIPLHTVLAVALAAALRGSKLAAALGVWVANPLTIPIFYYGSYRLGSFVLGMSELTLPTKYSVFSLMKLGGNVTVAMLHGGVLLGILPAVLAYFLTYRLTSSPRFQGELSPTAEDADEKGE
;
A
#
# COMPACT_ATOMS: atom_id res chain seq x y z
N MET A 1 -33.99 3.94 -9.01
CA MET A 1 -32.52 3.79 -9.01
C MET A 1 -32.20 2.38 -8.53
N SER A 2 -32.20 1.40 -9.44
CA SER A 2 -32.01 -0.02 -9.09
C SER A 2 -30.53 -0.25 -8.82
N LEU A 3 -30.19 -0.53 -7.56
CA LEU A 3 -28.85 -1.01 -7.20
C LEU A 3 -28.67 -2.38 -7.86
N SER A 4 -27.97 -2.40 -9.00
CA SER A 4 -27.57 -3.65 -9.64
C SER A 4 -26.77 -4.46 -8.62
N LYS A 5 -27.32 -5.61 -8.21
CA LYS A 5 -26.68 -6.51 -7.26
C LYS A 5 -25.24 -6.79 -7.73
N PRO A 6 -24.24 -6.75 -6.84
CA PRO A 6 -22.87 -7.05 -7.22
C PRO A 6 -22.84 -8.46 -7.80
N THR A 7 -22.45 -8.57 -9.06
CA THR A 7 -22.34 -9.85 -9.76
C THR A 7 -21.24 -10.67 -9.05
N LYS A 8 -21.41 -11.99 -8.90
CA LYS A 8 -20.44 -12.86 -8.20
C LYS A 8 -18.99 -12.68 -8.69
N GLU A 9 -18.82 -12.20 -9.93
CA GLU A 9 -17.52 -11.85 -10.51
C GLU A 9 -16.76 -10.75 -9.76
N MET A 10 -17.44 -9.77 -9.15
CA MET A 10 -16.84 -8.65 -8.41
C MET A 10 -16.10 -9.10 -7.14
N LEU A 11 -16.40 -10.31 -6.64
CA LEU A 11 -15.77 -10.90 -5.46
C LEU A 11 -14.55 -11.77 -5.81
N SER A 12 -14.23 -11.96 -7.09
CA SER A 12 -13.08 -12.77 -7.48
C SER A 12 -11.76 -12.00 -7.26
N PRO A 13 -10.70 -12.62 -6.70
CA PRO A 13 -9.38 -11.99 -6.59
C PRO A 13 -8.82 -11.50 -7.94
N VAL A 14 -9.19 -12.20 -9.03
CA VAL A 14 -8.80 -11.85 -10.40
C VAL A 14 -9.41 -10.51 -10.84
N TYR A 15 -10.67 -10.24 -10.49
CA TYR A 15 -11.32 -8.96 -10.79
C TYR A 15 -10.60 -7.79 -10.11
N TRP A 16 -10.27 -7.92 -8.82
CA TRP A 16 -9.54 -6.91 -8.06
C TRP A 16 -8.14 -6.66 -8.63
N TRP A 17 -7.44 -7.72 -9.02
CA TRP A 17 -6.15 -7.61 -9.69
C TRP A 17 -6.25 -6.85 -11.02
N ARG A 18 -7.25 -7.19 -11.85
CA ARG A 18 -7.49 -6.51 -13.13
C ARG A 18 -7.81 -5.03 -12.94
N GLU A 19 -8.65 -4.70 -11.97
CA GLU A 19 -9.02 -3.32 -11.65
C GLU A 19 -7.84 -2.50 -11.11
N PHE A 20 -7.00 -3.11 -10.27
CA PHE A 20 -5.75 -2.50 -9.82
C PHE A 20 -4.82 -2.17 -11.00
N VAL A 21 -4.61 -3.13 -11.91
CA VAL A 21 -3.78 -2.93 -13.10
C VAL A 21 -4.37 -1.82 -14.00
N ARG A 22 -5.68 -1.82 -14.22
CA ARG A 22 -6.39 -0.80 -15.01
C ARG A 22 -6.17 0.61 -14.42
N LYS A 23 -6.40 0.78 -13.12
CA LYS A 23 -6.17 2.05 -12.42
C LYS A 23 -4.71 2.48 -12.50
N LEU A 24 -3.77 1.54 -12.46
CA LEU A 24 -2.35 1.83 -12.60
C LEU A 24 -1.99 2.26 -14.04
N GLN A 25 -2.61 1.68 -15.07
CA GLN A 25 -2.46 2.08 -16.49
C GLN A 25 -2.99 3.50 -16.75
N GLU A 26 -4.07 3.89 -16.08
CA GLU A 26 -4.61 5.25 -16.14
C GLU A 26 -3.62 6.31 -15.60
N LEU A 27 -2.66 5.90 -14.76
CA LEU A 27 -1.66 6.83 -14.21
C LEU A 27 -0.57 7.13 -15.24
N ARG A 28 -0.56 8.37 -15.72
CA ARG A 28 0.55 8.90 -16.53
C ARG A 28 1.79 9.10 -15.66
N GLY A 29 2.90 8.45 -15.99
CA GLY A 29 4.17 8.64 -15.28
C GLY A 29 5.27 7.70 -15.76
N ARG A 30 6.53 8.03 -15.41
CA ARG A 30 7.66 7.15 -15.68
C ARG A 30 7.53 5.86 -14.86
N PRO A 31 7.89 4.67 -15.39
CA PRO A 31 7.84 3.39 -14.66
C PRO A 31 8.49 3.44 -13.28
N ARG A 32 9.62 4.15 -13.16
CA ARG A 32 10.33 4.38 -11.89
C ARG A 32 9.48 5.13 -10.86
N ASP A 33 8.77 6.17 -11.28
CA ASP A 33 8.02 7.02 -10.35
C ASP A 33 6.72 6.31 -9.89
N LEU A 34 6.09 5.55 -10.79
CA LEU A 34 4.93 4.70 -10.46
C LEU A 34 5.30 3.56 -9.50
N SER A 35 6.38 2.83 -9.79
CA SER A 35 6.88 1.75 -8.94
C SER A 35 7.31 2.24 -7.56
N LEU A 36 8.00 3.38 -7.47
CA LEU A 36 8.34 4.02 -6.20
C LEU A 36 7.09 4.41 -5.41
N GLY A 37 6.08 4.99 -6.08
CA GLY A 37 4.80 5.30 -5.47
C GLY A 37 4.13 4.07 -4.87
N ILE A 38 3.95 3.00 -5.65
CA ILE A 38 3.36 1.74 -5.17
C ILE A 38 4.14 1.17 -3.98
N ALA A 39 5.47 1.13 -4.06
CA ALA A 39 6.30 0.62 -2.98
C ALA A 39 6.10 1.40 -1.66
N ILE A 40 6.07 2.73 -1.74
CA ILE A 40 5.78 3.60 -0.57
C ILE A 40 4.37 3.33 -0.04
N GLY A 41 3.37 3.20 -0.92
CA GLY A 41 2.00 2.89 -0.52
C GLY A 41 1.88 1.55 0.20
N VAL A 42 2.51 0.50 -0.33
CA VAL A 42 2.53 -0.83 0.28
C VAL A 42 3.25 -0.81 1.62
N PHE A 43 4.41 -0.14 1.70
CA PHE A 43 5.17 0.03 2.93
C PHE A 43 4.29 0.65 4.02
N VAL A 44 3.70 1.82 3.73
CA VAL A 44 2.88 2.56 4.68
C VAL A 44 1.62 1.79 5.05
N GLY A 45 0.96 1.14 4.10
CA GLY A 45 -0.25 0.34 4.35
C GLY A 45 -0.01 -0.84 5.31
N ILE A 46 1.20 -1.41 5.34
CA ILE A 46 1.55 -2.47 6.30
C ILE A 46 1.84 -1.90 7.69
N THR A 47 2.35 -0.67 7.78
CA THR A 47 2.60 -0.04 9.09
C THR A 47 1.30 0.28 9.85
N PRO A 48 1.27 0.20 11.19
CA PRO A 48 0.07 0.42 11.99
C PRO A 48 -0.25 1.91 12.22
N THR A 49 -0.38 2.67 11.13
CA THR A 49 -0.55 4.13 11.13
C THR A 49 -1.97 4.61 10.76
N ILE A 50 -3.00 3.76 10.90
CA ILE A 50 -4.42 4.15 10.69
C ILE A 50 -4.78 5.28 11.67
N PRO A 51 -5.50 6.33 11.24
CA PRO A 51 -6.13 6.53 9.92
C PRO A 51 -5.26 7.28 8.90
N LEU A 52 -4.01 7.58 9.21
CA LEU A 52 -3.17 8.50 8.44
C LEU A 52 -2.41 7.87 7.26
N HIS A 53 -2.67 6.58 6.95
CA HIS A 53 -1.98 5.80 5.91
C HIS A 53 -1.86 6.52 4.57
N THR A 54 -2.98 6.94 4.00
CA THR A 54 -2.99 7.56 2.66
C THR A 54 -2.24 8.87 2.66
N VAL A 55 -2.43 9.70 3.70
CA VAL A 55 -1.75 10.99 3.83
C VAL A 55 -0.25 10.79 3.96
N LEU A 56 0.17 9.85 4.82
CA LEU A 56 1.58 9.53 5.02
C LEU A 56 2.23 8.95 3.75
N ALA A 57 1.55 8.04 3.05
CA ALA A 57 2.02 7.48 1.80
C ALA A 57 2.17 8.55 0.71
N VAL A 58 1.19 9.44 0.55
CA VAL A 58 1.22 10.53 -0.42
C VAL A 58 2.32 11.54 -0.07
N ALA A 59 2.48 11.89 1.20
CA ALA A 59 3.52 12.81 1.66
C ALA A 59 4.93 12.23 1.42
N LEU A 60 5.15 10.95 1.76
CA LEU A 60 6.42 10.26 1.50
C LEU A 60 6.70 10.13 0.00
N ALA A 61 5.68 9.80 -0.81
CA ALA A 61 5.83 9.76 -2.26
C ALA A 61 6.17 11.13 -2.83
N ALA A 62 5.56 12.20 -2.33
CA ALA A 62 5.92 13.57 -2.71
C ALA A 62 7.37 13.91 -2.36
N ALA A 63 7.81 13.57 -1.14
CA ALA A 63 9.17 13.83 -0.67
C ALA A 63 10.24 13.05 -1.47
N LEU A 64 9.94 11.79 -1.81
CA LEU A 64 10.85 10.92 -2.57
C LEU A 64 10.70 11.02 -4.09
N ARG A 65 9.89 11.98 -4.58
CA ARG A 65 9.62 12.19 -6.01
C ARG A 65 9.00 10.97 -6.72
N GLY A 66 8.22 10.17 -5.99
CA GLY A 66 7.38 9.10 -6.52
C GLY A 66 5.98 9.59 -6.90
N SER A 67 5.21 8.75 -7.58
CA SER A 67 3.84 9.06 -7.95
C SER A 67 2.92 9.01 -6.73
N LYS A 68 2.33 10.17 -6.39
CA LYS A 68 1.38 10.33 -5.27
C LYS A 68 0.13 9.47 -5.47
N LEU A 69 -0.40 9.44 -6.70
CA LEU A 69 -1.57 8.64 -7.03
C LEU A 69 -1.26 7.14 -6.94
N ALA A 70 -0.08 6.72 -7.41
CA ALA A 70 0.35 5.34 -7.27
C ALA A 70 0.55 4.96 -5.79
N ALA A 71 1.06 5.86 -4.95
CA ALA A 71 1.15 5.62 -3.51
C ALA A 71 -0.22 5.45 -2.85
N ALA A 72 -1.21 6.27 -3.21
CA ALA A 72 -2.58 6.09 -2.73
C ALA A 72 -3.17 4.74 -3.16
N LEU A 73 -2.88 4.25 -4.38
CA LEU A 73 -3.25 2.90 -4.82
C LEU A 73 -2.52 1.81 -4.03
N GLY A 74 -1.23 1.97 -3.75
CA GLY A 74 -0.43 0.99 -3.01
C GLY A 74 -0.93 0.75 -1.59
N VAL A 75 -1.52 1.78 -0.96
CA VAL A 75 -2.13 1.67 0.38
C VAL A 75 -3.31 0.68 0.42
N TRP A 76 -3.96 0.37 -0.71
CA TRP A 76 -5.10 -0.54 -0.76
C TRP A 76 -4.77 -1.99 -0.37
N VAL A 77 -3.47 -2.32 -0.23
CA VAL A 77 -3.05 -3.57 0.42
C VAL A 77 -3.59 -3.68 1.85
N ALA A 78 -3.79 -2.55 2.53
CA ALA A 78 -4.44 -2.44 3.82
C ALA A 78 -5.96 -2.36 3.65
N ASN A 79 -6.63 -3.48 3.89
CA ASN A 79 -8.08 -3.61 3.86
C ASN A 79 -8.55 -4.31 5.15
N PRO A 80 -9.85 -4.27 5.49
CA PRO A 80 -10.35 -4.82 6.76
C PRO A 80 -9.96 -6.27 7.03
N LEU A 81 -9.67 -7.05 5.98
CA LEU A 81 -9.23 -8.43 6.10
C LEU A 81 -7.71 -8.55 6.35
N THR A 82 -6.89 -7.72 5.70
CA THR A 82 -5.42 -7.77 5.82
C THR A 82 -4.89 -7.00 7.03
N ILE A 83 -5.59 -5.96 7.49
CA ILE A 83 -5.19 -5.14 8.64
C ILE A 83 -4.93 -5.98 9.90
N PRO A 84 -5.82 -6.90 10.33
CA PRO A 84 -5.55 -7.75 11.50
C PRO A 84 -4.27 -8.58 11.34
N ILE A 85 -3.98 -9.06 10.13
CA ILE A 85 -2.79 -9.86 9.82
C ILE A 85 -1.53 -9.00 9.94
N PHE A 86 -1.52 -7.82 9.33
CA PHE A 86 -0.38 -6.89 9.41
C PHE A 86 -0.15 -6.42 10.83
N TYR A 87 -1.20 -6.14 11.60
CA TYR A 87 -1.09 -5.66 12.96
C TYR A 87 -0.55 -6.74 13.89
N TYR A 88 -1.07 -7.96 13.77
CA TYR A 88 -0.57 -9.11 14.52
C TYR A 88 0.90 -9.40 14.18
N GLY A 89 1.24 -9.46 12.89
CA GLY A 89 2.61 -9.68 12.44
C GLY A 89 3.56 -8.59 12.91
N SER A 90 3.14 -7.33 12.83
CA SER A 90 3.91 -6.17 13.31
C SER A 90 4.12 -6.24 14.82
N TYR A 91 3.10 -6.58 15.60
CA TYR A 91 3.25 -6.75 17.04
C TYR A 91 4.23 -7.88 17.37
N ARG A 92 4.03 -9.07 16.78
CA ARG A 92 4.88 -10.25 17.01
C ARG A 92 6.35 -9.98 16.67
N LEU A 93 6.59 -9.42 15.49
CA LEU A 93 7.94 -9.11 15.04
C LEU A 93 8.57 -8.01 15.89
N GLY A 94 7.81 -6.97 16.22
CA GLY A 94 8.27 -5.86 17.04
C GLY A 94 8.61 -6.27 18.47
N SER A 95 7.74 -7.03 19.13
CA SER A 95 7.99 -7.54 20.48
C SER A 95 9.20 -8.46 20.52
N PHE A 96 9.39 -9.30 19.48
CA PHE A 96 10.58 -10.13 19.34
C PHE A 96 11.86 -9.31 19.24
N VAL A 97 11.90 -8.30 18.35
CA VAL A 97 13.09 -7.46 18.15
C VAL A 97 13.39 -6.60 19.38
N LEU A 98 12.37 -6.12 20.08
CA LEU A 98 12.53 -5.26 21.26
C LEU A 98 12.71 -6.06 22.56
N GLY A 99 12.70 -7.39 22.52
CA GLY A 99 12.79 -8.24 23.70
C GLY A 99 11.64 -8.03 24.70
N MET A 100 10.47 -7.62 24.22
CA MET A 100 9.30 -7.41 25.07
C MET A 100 8.60 -8.74 25.36
N SER A 101 8.26 -8.97 26.62
CA SER A 101 7.42 -10.11 27.02
C SER A 101 6.07 -10.09 26.28
N GLU A 102 5.49 -11.28 26.10
CA GLU A 102 4.17 -11.41 25.48
C GLU A 102 3.12 -10.55 26.19
N LEU A 103 2.02 -10.27 25.50
CA LEU A 103 0.99 -9.33 25.92
C LEU A 103 0.35 -9.78 27.25
N THR A 104 0.87 -9.31 28.38
CA THR A 104 0.31 -9.61 29.70
C THR A 104 -0.76 -8.60 30.06
N LEU A 105 -2.00 -9.05 30.22
CA LEU A 105 -3.09 -8.21 30.70
C LEU A 105 -2.80 -7.77 32.15
N PRO A 106 -2.95 -6.47 32.47
CA PRO A 106 -2.72 -6.01 33.83
C PRO A 106 -3.76 -6.62 34.77
N THR A 107 -3.31 -7.14 35.90
CA THR A 107 -4.18 -7.72 36.94
C THR A 107 -5.04 -6.68 37.64
N LYS A 108 -4.66 -5.40 37.56
CA LYS A 108 -5.45 -4.25 38.01
C LYS A 108 -5.70 -3.31 36.83
N TYR A 109 -6.96 -3.18 36.44
CA TYR A 109 -7.43 -2.24 35.42
C TYR A 109 -7.39 -0.80 35.97
N SER A 110 -6.21 -0.19 35.96
CA SER A 110 -6.02 1.25 36.18
C SER A 110 -5.77 1.94 34.84
N VAL A 111 -6.21 3.20 34.71
CA VAL A 111 -5.96 4.04 33.52
C VAL A 111 -4.46 4.07 33.19
N PHE A 112 -3.61 4.21 34.21
CA PHE A 112 -2.16 4.21 34.03
C PHE A 112 -1.63 2.87 33.48
N SER A 113 -2.13 1.75 33.98
CA SER A 113 -1.78 0.41 33.48
C SER A 113 -2.20 0.23 32.02
N LEU A 114 -3.38 0.73 31.65
CA LEU A 114 -3.89 0.65 30.28
C LEU A 114 -3.07 1.52 29.32
N MET A 115 -2.69 2.73 29.73
CA MET A 115 -1.80 3.59 28.94
C MET A 115 -0.43 2.95 28.73
N LYS A 116 0.14 2.34 29.77
CA LYS A 116 1.43 1.65 29.67
C LYS A 116 1.36 0.44 28.74
N LEU A 117 0.31 -0.36 28.86
CA LEU A 117 0.06 -1.49 27.96
C LEU A 117 -0.08 -1.02 26.51
N GLY A 118 -0.94 -0.03 26.27
CA GLY A 118 -1.16 0.55 24.95
C GLY A 118 0.13 1.11 24.35
N GLY A 119 0.91 1.85 25.14
CA GLY A 119 2.20 2.41 24.71
C GLY A 119 3.19 1.33 24.27
N ASN A 120 3.35 0.26 25.07
CA ASN A 120 4.22 -0.87 24.72
C ASN A 120 3.77 -1.54 23.43
N VAL A 121 2.47 -1.77 23.27
CA VAL A 121 1.89 -2.35 22.05
C VAL A 121 2.15 -1.44 20.85
N THR A 122 1.91 -0.14 20.96
CA THR A 122 2.16 0.83 19.89
C THR A 122 3.63 0.83 19.49
N VAL A 123 4.56 0.88 20.45
CA VAL A 123 6.00 0.87 20.17
C VAL A 123 6.41 -0.42 19.46
N ALA A 124 5.97 -1.58 19.96
CA ALA A 124 6.23 -2.87 19.31
C ALA A 124 5.69 -2.89 17.88
N MET A 125 4.42 -2.54 17.69
CA MET A 125 3.79 -2.55 16.37
C MET A 125 4.46 -1.57 15.39
N LEU A 126 4.89 -0.39 15.82
CA LEU A 126 5.58 0.56 14.93
C LEU A 126 6.92 -0.01 14.44
N HIS A 127 7.73 -0.57 15.35
CA HIS A 127 9.02 -1.15 14.97
C HIS A 127 8.86 -2.38 14.09
N GLY A 128 7.97 -3.30 14.48
CA GLY A 128 7.71 -4.48 13.69
C GLY A 128 7.03 -4.17 12.36
N GLY A 129 6.19 -3.14 12.27
CA GLY A 129 5.55 -2.71 11.03
C GLY A 129 6.56 -2.14 10.02
N VAL A 130 7.53 -1.34 10.49
CA VAL A 130 8.64 -0.88 9.65
C VAL A 130 9.42 -2.07 9.09
N LEU A 131 9.79 -3.04 9.94
CA LEU A 131 10.55 -4.21 9.51
C LEU A 131 9.75 -5.10 8.55
N LEU A 132 8.49 -5.38 8.89
CA LEU A 132 7.58 -6.21 8.12
C LEU A 132 7.27 -5.59 6.74
N GLY A 133 7.19 -4.27 6.66
CA GLY A 133 6.87 -3.54 5.44
C GLY A 133 8.01 -3.49 4.40
N ILE A 134 9.27 -3.67 4.80
CA ILE A 134 10.43 -3.53 3.90
C ILE A 134 10.38 -4.54 2.76
N LEU A 135 10.26 -5.84 3.06
CA LEU A 135 10.31 -6.87 2.03
C LEU A 135 9.14 -6.74 1.03
N PRO A 136 7.87 -6.62 1.45
CA PRO A 136 6.76 -6.43 0.53
C PRO A 136 6.88 -5.15 -0.30
N ALA A 137 7.39 -4.05 0.28
CA ALA A 137 7.59 -2.81 -0.46
C ALA A 137 8.64 -2.95 -1.57
N VAL A 138 9.77 -3.60 -1.28
CA VAL A 138 10.83 -3.89 -2.26
C VAL A 138 10.28 -4.79 -3.37
N LEU A 139 9.55 -5.85 -3.02
CA LEU A 139 8.92 -6.74 -4.01
C LEU A 139 7.91 -5.99 -4.89
N ALA A 140 7.08 -5.13 -4.28
CA ALA A 140 6.11 -4.31 -5.00
C ALA A 140 6.79 -3.35 -5.97
N TYR A 141 7.91 -2.72 -5.57
CA TYR A 141 8.71 -1.87 -6.46
C TYR A 141 9.12 -2.64 -7.73
N PHE A 142 9.78 -3.78 -7.58
CA PHE A 142 10.29 -4.55 -8.72
C PHE A 142 9.18 -5.13 -9.58
N LEU A 143 8.09 -5.61 -8.98
CA LEU A 143 6.95 -6.14 -9.71
C LEU A 143 6.28 -5.03 -10.54
N THR A 144 5.98 -3.89 -9.92
CA THR A 144 5.39 -2.75 -10.62
C THR A 144 6.34 -2.21 -11.70
N TYR A 145 7.64 -2.15 -11.43
CA TYR A 145 8.61 -1.69 -12.43
C TYR A 145 8.62 -2.62 -13.65
N ARG A 146 8.62 -3.95 -13.45
CA ARG A 146 8.54 -4.92 -14.55
C ARG A 146 7.24 -4.82 -15.34
N LEU A 147 6.11 -4.64 -14.65
CA LEU A 147 4.80 -4.49 -15.29
C LEU A 147 4.73 -3.19 -16.12
N THR A 148 5.13 -2.06 -15.54
CA THR A 148 5.04 -0.73 -16.17
C THR A 148 6.11 -0.49 -17.25
N SER A 149 7.22 -1.24 -17.23
CA SER A 149 8.26 -1.19 -18.27
C SER A 149 7.98 -2.12 -19.45
N SER A 150 6.95 -2.98 -19.37
CA SER A 150 6.58 -3.86 -20.47
C SER A 150 6.00 -3.08 -21.65
N PRO A 151 6.33 -3.41 -22.92
CA PRO A 151 5.76 -2.75 -24.10
C PRO A 151 4.22 -2.79 -24.14
N ARG A 152 3.61 -3.82 -23.54
CA ARG A 152 2.14 -3.94 -23.42
C ARG A 152 1.52 -2.84 -22.57
N PHE A 153 2.25 -2.31 -21.60
CA PHE A 153 1.79 -1.22 -20.74
C PHE A 153 2.02 0.16 -21.39
N GLN A 154 3.03 0.29 -22.26
CA GLN A 154 3.36 1.54 -22.95
C GLN A 154 2.61 1.73 -24.27
N GLY A 155 2.19 0.65 -24.93
CA GLY A 155 1.49 0.68 -26.22
C GLY A 155 0.15 1.42 -26.22
N GLU A 156 -0.47 1.64 -25.05
CA GLU A 156 -1.72 2.43 -24.91
C GLU A 156 -1.47 3.93 -24.64
N LEU A 157 -0.21 4.34 -24.38
CA LEU A 157 0.16 5.73 -24.06
C LEU A 157 0.98 6.41 -25.16
N SER A 158 1.37 5.70 -26.23
CA SER A 158 1.89 6.35 -27.44
C SER A 158 0.77 7.16 -28.05
N PRO A 159 0.90 8.49 -28.23
CA PRO A 159 0.13 9.15 -29.26
C PRO A 159 0.40 8.38 -30.54
N THR A 160 -0.64 7.97 -31.25
CA THR A 160 -0.52 7.56 -32.64
C THR A 160 0.30 8.65 -33.34
N ALA A 161 1.40 8.26 -33.97
CA ALA A 161 2.18 9.15 -34.86
C ALA A 161 1.36 9.63 -36.08
N GLU A 162 0.06 9.35 -36.09
CA GLU A 162 -0.96 9.66 -37.09
C GLU A 162 -1.53 11.08 -36.88
N ASP A 163 -1.52 11.62 -35.65
CA ASP A 163 -2.03 12.98 -35.36
C ASP A 163 -1.02 14.10 -35.73
N ALA A 164 0.20 13.74 -36.14
CA ALA A 164 1.25 14.67 -36.54
C ALA A 164 1.27 14.98 -38.04
N ASP A 165 0.57 14.19 -38.86
CA ASP A 165 0.54 14.36 -40.32
C ASP A 165 -0.67 15.19 -40.79
N GLU A 166 -1.80 15.16 -40.07
CA GLU A 166 -3.03 15.90 -40.43
C GLU A 166 -3.01 17.42 -40.16
N LYS A 167 -1.94 17.97 -39.57
CA LYS A 167 -1.80 19.43 -39.36
C LYS A 167 -0.76 20.08 -40.28
N GLY A 168 -0.28 19.33 -41.28
CA GLY A 168 0.74 19.77 -42.23
C GLY A 168 0.25 20.09 -43.64
N GLU A 169 -1.05 19.92 -43.94
CA GLU A 169 -1.63 20.25 -45.26
C GLU A 169 -2.59 21.44 -45.23
#